data_AF-A0A836S7S8-F1
#
_entry.id   AF-A0A836S7S8-F1
#
_cell.length_a   1.000
_cell.length_b   1.000
_cell.length_c   1.000
_cell.angle_alpha   90.00
_cell.angle_beta   90.00
_cell.angle_gamma   90.00
#
_symmetry.space_group_name_H-M   'P 1'
#
loop_
_entity.id
_entity.type
_entity.pdbx_description
1 polymer ?
#
loop_
_entity_poly.entity_id
_entity_poly.type
_entity_poly.pdbx_seq_one_letter_code
_entity_poly.pdbx_strand_id
1 'polypeptide(L)'
;MFVSKSPFITKKRSQIYNVSDSSCSFSNKLPTSLEKIKDKYIVKYESSYQKLLLRKRGDFNILVFNRIRALPLSCKSPITSNKPELNFQIFWEQLNEHYAFFRSRNVDWNKTYKTFRKKVTEATDNHQLFDIFTQMIMPLSDSHVSVHNPNRSEWSGKDLSDLDIHLHQLEEIIESDYLTGKVKTSAAGALLWGNLEENIGYLRISRMEDFGYVRNILGVKRAAGFQALDEGLRKAMSDLRDKKSIIIDIRRNEGGEDRASLLIAEYFTGEKKQAFSKKARNGDAYSPITSVYIYPVNSGSYSRPVVLLTSPLTFSAAEIFTMSMMPLPQVTLIGQNTSGGFSDVLEKSLPNGWSLNLSNEVYLTANGKSYEGGGIPPNVRTRLPGWKDVNKRTDITLEKAIQFLSKN
;
A
#
# COMPACT_ATOMS: atom_id res chain seq x y z
N MET A 1 -4.19 21.21 6.99
CA MET A 1 -4.53 22.34 7.89
C MET A 1 -5.57 23.21 7.21
N PHE A 2 -6.78 23.37 7.77
CA PHE A 2 -7.83 24.24 7.20
C PHE A 2 -8.10 25.41 8.15
N VAL A 3 -7.97 26.65 7.65
CA VAL A 3 -8.44 27.85 8.35
C VAL A 3 -9.65 28.40 7.60
N SER A 4 -10.83 28.31 8.20
CA SER A 4 -12.05 28.96 7.72
C SER A 4 -12.41 30.11 8.65
N LYS A 5 -12.36 31.34 8.12
CA LYS A 5 -12.99 32.52 8.72
C LYS A 5 -14.46 32.60 8.26
N SER A 6 -15.37 32.55 9.24
CA SER A 6 -16.80 32.92 9.24
C SER A 6 -17.86 31.89 8.77
N PRO A 7 -19.11 31.98 9.30
CA PRO A 7 -20.10 30.89 9.32
C PRO A 7 -21.04 30.82 8.11
N PHE A 8 -20.75 31.53 7.01
CA PHE A 8 -21.54 31.45 5.79
C PHE A 8 -20.66 30.92 4.66
N ILE A 9 -20.90 29.67 4.26
CA ILE A 9 -20.15 28.99 3.20
C ILE A 9 -20.74 29.39 1.85
N THR A 10 -20.29 30.52 1.32
CA THR A 10 -20.43 30.88 -0.09
C THR A 10 -19.04 31.24 -0.63
N LYS A 11 -18.57 30.45 -1.61
CA LYS A 11 -17.36 30.66 -2.45
C LYS A 11 -16.05 31.11 -1.74
N LYS A 12 -15.39 30.23 -0.97
CA LYS A 12 -13.96 30.44 -0.61
C LYS A 12 -13.07 29.32 -1.16
N ARG A 13 -11.98 29.70 -1.83
CA ARG A 13 -10.89 28.78 -2.18
C ARG A 13 -10.18 28.36 -0.89
N SER A 14 -10.15 27.07 -0.58
CA SER A 14 -9.31 26.51 0.48
C SER A 14 -7.87 26.41 -0.02
N GLN A 15 -6.93 26.97 0.75
CA GLN A 15 -5.50 26.70 0.58
C GLN A 15 -5.10 25.56 1.50
N ILE A 16 -4.24 24.67 1.00
CA ILE A 16 -3.72 23.54 1.75
C ILE A 16 -2.22 23.72 1.83
N TYR A 17 -1.68 23.44 2.99
CA TYR A 17 -0.28 23.63 3.30
C TYR A 17 0.33 22.31 3.75
N ASN A 18 1.54 22.03 3.29
CA ASN A 18 2.47 21.13 3.95
C ASN A 18 3.17 21.95 5.03
N VAL A 19 3.14 21.49 6.27
CA VAL A 19 3.69 22.20 7.42
C VAL A 19 4.69 21.28 8.10
N SER A 20 5.87 21.80 8.42
CA SER A 20 6.82 21.25 9.39
C SER A 20 7.03 22.26 10.52
N ASP A 21 7.84 21.91 11.52
CA ASP A 21 8.19 22.83 12.61
C ASP A 21 8.84 24.12 12.10
N SER A 22 9.61 24.06 11.00
CA SER A 22 10.31 25.23 10.43
C SER A 22 9.77 25.72 9.09
N SER A 23 8.90 24.94 8.41
CA SER A 23 8.52 25.23 7.02
C SER A 23 7.01 25.20 6.78
N CYS A 24 6.60 25.99 5.79
CA CYS A 24 5.25 25.92 5.27
C CYS A 24 5.24 26.17 3.77
N SER A 25 4.72 25.21 3.00
CA SER A 25 4.63 25.28 1.55
C SER A 25 3.21 24.94 1.08
N PHE A 26 2.82 25.49 -0.07
CA PHE A 26 1.52 25.16 -0.66
C PHE A 26 1.48 23.70 -1.13
N SER A 27 0.36 23.05 -0.88
CA SER A 27 0.06 21.71 -1.37
C SER A 27 -1.10 21.79 -2.35
N ASN A 28 -0.89 21.23 -3.54
CA ASN A 28 -1.89 21.16 -4.61
C ASN A 28 -2.70 19.85 -4.56
N LYS A 29 -2.56 19.05 -3.49
CA LYS A 29 -3.07 17.67 -3.45
C LYS A 29 -4.57 17.51 -3.28
N LEU A 30 -5.22 18.36 -2.47
CA LEU A 30 -6.69 18.37 -2.45
C LEU A 30 -7.21 19.53 -3.29
N PRO A 31 -8.38 19.37 -3.92
CA PRO A 31 -9.00 20.46 -4.64
C PRO A 31 -9.17 21.69 -3.75
N THR A 32 -8.94 22.86 -4.31
CA THR A 32 -9.05 24.13 -3.59
C THR A 32 -10.49 24.61 -3.44
N SER A 33 -11.49 23.88 -3.93
CA SER A 33 -12.91 24.18 -3.69
C SER A 33 -13.62 23.02 -2.99
N LEU A 34 -14.50 23.36 -2.05
CA LEU A 34 -15.27 22.37 -1.28
C LEU A 34 -16.16 21.50 -2.18
N GLU A 35 -16.69 22.04 -3.28
CA GLU A 35 -17.46 21.28 -4.28
C GLU A 35 -16.60 20.17 -4.87
N LYS A 36 -15.41 20.48 -5.39
CA LYS A 36 -14.49 19.49 -5.94
C LYS A 36 -13.98 18.50 -4.89
N ILE A 37 -13.88 18.92 -3.61
CA ILE A 37 -13.60 17.98 -2.51
C ILE A 37 -14.78 17.00 -2.36
N LYS A 38 -16.03 17.47 -2.34
CA LYS A 38 -17.23 16.62 -2.18
C LYS A 38 -17.45 15.64 -3.33
N ASP A 39 -16.97 15.97 -4.52
CA ASP A 39 -16.98 15.05 -5.67
C ASP A 39 -16.14 13.80 -5.39
N LYS A 40 -14.99 13.98 -4.72
CA LYS A 40 -14.01 12.90 -4.47
C LYS A 40 -14.10 12.29 -3.07
N TYR A 41 -14.61 13.05 -2.10
CA TYR A 41 -14.58 12.71 -0.69
C TYR A 41 -15.98 12.81 -0.06
N ILE A 42 -16.27 11.88 0.83
CA ILE A 42 -17.33 12.02 1.81
C ILE A 42 -16.81 12.96 2.89
N VAL A 43 -17.50 14.08 3.07
CA VAL A 43 -17.12 15.17 3.98
C VAL A 43 -18.02 15.12 5.20
N LYS A 44 -17.43 14.94 6.40
CA LYS A 44 -18.15 15.00 7.68
C LYS A 44 -17.49 16.02 8.60
N TYR A 45 -18.30 16.79 9.32
CA TYR A 45 -17.83 17.69 10.37
C TYR A 45 -18.24 17.13 11.72
N GLU A 46 -17.37 17.25 12.71
CA GLU A 46 -17.63 16.79 14.08
C GLU A 46 -17.24 17.88 15.10
N SER A 47 -17.74 17.71 16.33
CA SER A 47 -17.45 18.57 17.48
C SER A 47 -17.64 20.05 17.17
N SER A 48 -18.83 20.44 16.67
CA SER A 48 -19.13 21.83 16.32
C SER A 48 -18.10 22.45 15.34
N TYR A 49 -17.76 21.71 14.28
CA TYR A 49 -16.80 22.12 13.23
C TYR A 49 -15.34 22.26 13.71
N GLN A 50 -14.98 21.64 14.83
CA GLN A 50 -13.58 21.54 15.27
C GLN A 50 -12.83 20.43 14.54
N LYS A 51 -13.53 19.45 13.97
CA LYS A 51 -12.93 18.39 13.17
C LYS A 51 -13.60 18.30 11.80
N LEU A 52 -12.78 18.14 10.77
CA LEU A 52 -13.18 17.81 9.41
C LEU A 52 -12.63 16.43 9.09
N LEU A 53 -13.52 15.50 8.76
CA LEU A 53 -13.21 14.16 8.32
C LEU A 53 -13.43 14.08 6.81
N LEU A 54 -12.40 13.71 6.07
CA LEU A 54 -12.47 13.44 4.64
C LEU A 54 -12.20 11.97 4.41
N ARG A 55 -13.22 11.23 3.96
CA ARG A 55 -13.04 9.85 3.49
C ARG A 55 -13.13 9.83 1.98
N LYS A 56 -12.09 9.39 1.29
CA LYS A 56 -12.15 9.28 -0.18
C LYS A 56 -13.27 8.30 -0.55
N ARG A 57 -14.09 8.65 -1.55
CA ARG A 57 -15.18 7.76 -2.00
C ARG A 57 -14.55 6.47 -2.55
N GLY A 58 -15.06 5.32 -2.09
CA GLY A 58 -14.45 4.03 -2.41
C GLY A 58 -13.19 3.71 -1.61
N ASP A 59 -12.94 4.41 -0.50
CA ASP A 59 -11.82 4.13 0.41
C ASP A 59 -12.34 4.06 1.85
N PHE A 60 -11.59 3.43 2.74
CA PHE A 60 -11.85 3.43 4.18
C PHE A 60 -10.98 4.42 4.93
N ASN A 61 -9.91 4.93 4.30
CA ASN A 61 -9.03 5.92 4.87
C ASN A 61 -9.76 7.24 5.14
N ILE A 62 -9.76 7.65 6.41
CA ILE A 62 -10.34 8.92 6.87
C ILE A 62 -9.21 9.87 7.23
N LEU A 63 -9.06 10.93 6.43
CA LEU A 63 -8.18 12.04 6.78
C LEU A 63 -8.86 12.91 7.83
N VAL A 64 -8.21 13.07 8.97
CA VAL A 64 -8.71 13.88 10.08
C VAL A 64 -7.99 15.22 10.11
N PHE A 65 -8.76 16.30 9.96
CA PHE A 65 -8.26 17.67 10.05
C PHE A 65 -8.82 18.32 11.32
N ASN A 66 -7.93 18.67 12.24
CA ASN A 66 -8.28 19.47 13.41
C ASN A 66 -8.24 20.96 13.05
N ARG A 67 -9.26 21.71 13.50
CA ARG A 67 -9.29 23.17 13.38
C ARG A 67 -8.22 23.75 14.30
N ILE A 68 -7.48 24.72 13.76
CA ILE A 68 -6.54 25.53 14.54
C ILE A 68 -7.04 26.98 14.59
N ARG A 69 -6.58 27.73 15.60
CA ARG A 69 -7.05 29.11 15.86
C ARG A 69 -6.54 30.12 14.82
N ALA A 70 -5.33 29.92 14.31
CA ALA A 70 -4.70 30.76 13.30
C ALA A 70 -3.71 29.95 12.47
N LEU A 71 -3.37 30.42 11.26
CA LEU A 71 -2.27 29.86 10.49
C LEU A 71 -0.95 29.99 11.28
N PRO A 72 -0.09 28.96 11.29
CA PRO A 72 1.27 29.06 11.81
C PRO A 72 2.01 30.25 11.19
N LEU A 73 2.93 30.85 11.93
CA LEU A 73 3.71 32.00 11.46
C LEU A 73 4.45 31.68 10.15
N SER A 74 5.04 30.48 10.05
CA SER A 74 5.68 29.97 8.83
C SER A 74 4.77 29.96 7.61
N CYS A 75 3.44 29.81 7.80
CA CYS A 75 2.46 29.80 6.72
C CYS A 75 1.94 31.17 6.31
N LYS A 76 2.30 32.25 7.03
CA LYS A 76 1.93 33.62 6.62
C LYS A 76 2.79 34.12 5.46
N SER A 77 4.01 33.60 5.33
CA SER A 77 4.94 33.86 4.24
C SER A 77 5.47 32.53 3.71
N PRO A 78 4.67 31.81 2.90
CA PRO A 78 5.04 30.49 2.40
C PRO A 78 6.36 30.54 1.65
N ILE A 79 7.14 29.47 1.78
CA ILE A 79 8.46 29.39 1.16
C ILE A 79 8.31 29.43 -0.37
N THR A 80 9.00 30.38 -0.99
CA THR A 80 9.15 30.48 -2.46
C THR A 80 10.59 30.25 -2.93
N SER A 81 11.54 30.11 -2.00
CA SER A 81 12.95 29.90 -2.31
C SER A 81 13.21 28.45 -2.71
N ASN A 82 14.00 28.25 -3.76
CA ASN A 82 14.49 26.97 -4.24
C ASN A 82 15.96 26.70 -3.84
N LYS A 83 16.51 27.44 -2.87
CA LYS A 83 17.90 27.26 -2.43
C LYS A 83 18.17 25.80 -2.00
N PRO A 84 19.34 25.23 -2.33
CA PRO A 84 19.65 23.84 -2.02
C PRO A 84 19.66 23.54 -0.52
N GLU A 85 20.20 24.45 0.30
CA GLU A 85 20.22 24.28 1.76
C GLU A 85 18.81 24.22 2.38
N LEU A 86 17.88 24.99 1.84
CA LEU A 86 16.49 25.00 2.30
C LEU A 86 15.76 23.71 1.91
N ASN A 87 15.96 23.25 0.67
CA ASN A 87 15.42 21.96 0.24
C ASN A 87 15.97 20.82 1.09
N PHE A 88 17.28 20.85 1.40
CA PHE A 88 17.90 19.87 2.28
C PHE A 88 17.29 19.87 3.68
N GLN A 89 17.14 21.06 4.29
CA GLN A 89 16.55 21.18 5.62
C GLN A 89 15.12 20.61 5.65
N ILE A 90 14.28 20.98 4.68
CA ILE A 90 12.90 20.51 4.61
C ILE A 90 12.83 19.02 4.33
N PHE A 91 13.64 18.50 3.40
CA PHE A 91 13.71 17.07 3.12
C PHE A 91 14.00 16.27 4.39
N TRP A 92 15.00 16.69 5.16
CA TRP A 92 15.37 16.04 6.40
C TRP A 92 14.24 16.11 7.45
N GLU A 93 13.63 17.28 7.64
CA GLU A 93 12.54 17.48 8.60
C GLU A 93 11.30 16.65 8.27
N GLN A 94 10.91 16.57 6.99
CA GLN A 94 9.75 15.79 6.58
C GLN A 94 9.90 14.31 6.96
N LEU A 95 11.09 13.74 6.76
CA LEU A 95 11.41 12.38 7.22
C LEU A 95 11.45 12.32 8.75
N ASN A 96 12.09 13.28 9.42
CA ASN A 96 12.23 13.31 10.87
C ASN A 96 10.87 13.29 11.60
N GLU A 97 9.93 14.11 11.13
CA GLU A 97 8.61 14.29 11.73
C GLU A 97 7.61 13.19 11.37
N HIS A 98 7.75 12.58 10.20
CA HIS A 98 6.69 11.70 9.67
C HIS A 98 7.10 10.25 9.44
N TYR A 99 8.38 9.93 9.23
CA TYR A 99 8.77 8.55 8.94
C TYR A 99 8.66 7.67 10.17
N ALA A 100 7.88 6.60 10.14
CA ALA A 100 7.54 5.87 11.36
C ALA A 100 8.60 4.86 11.85
N PHE A 101 9.66 4.61 11.07
CA PHE A 101 10.41 3.36 11.17
C PHE A 101 11.93 3.49 11.37
N PHE A 102 12.48 4.68 11.68
CA PHE A 102 13.93 4.82 11.89
C PHE A 102 14.51 3.79 12.87
N ARG A 103 13.81 3.54 13.98
CA ARG A 103 14.24 2.57 14.99
C ARG A 103 14.26 1.13 14.46
N SER A 104 13.23 0.69 13.73
CA SER A 104 13.19 -0.66 13.17
C SER A 104 14.14 -0.84 11.99
N ARG A 105 14.49 0.24 11.29
CA ARG A 105 15.54 0.25 10.24
C ARG A 105 16.96 0.40 10.79
N ASN A 106 17.13 0.59 12.10
CA ASN A 106 18.43 0.86 12.73
C ASN A 106 19.16 2.08 12.12
N VAL A 107 18.43 3.15 11.83
CA VAL A 107 18.95 4.39 11.24
C VAL A 107 18.90 5.53 12.25
N ASP A 108 20.05 6.13 12.53
CA ASP A 108 20.16 7.39 13.27
C ASP A 108 20.02 8.58 12.31
N TRP A 109 18.80 9.12 12.23
CA TRP A 109 18.49 10.20 11.31
C TRP A 109 19.20 11.53 11.63
N ASN A 110 19.54 11.76 12.91
CA ASN A 110 20.33 12.93 13.33
C ASN A 110 21.79 12.80 12.89
N LYS A 111 22.35 11.59 12.94
CA LYS A 111 23.68 11.32 12.37
C LYS A 111 23.69 11.49 10.86
N THR A 112 22.64 11.05 10.16
CA THR A 112 22.46 11.30 8.72
C THR A 112 22.48 12.80 8.43
N TYR A 113 21.72 13.61 9.17
CA TYR A 113 21.74 15.08 9.04
C TYR A 113 23.16 15.65 9.12
N LYS A 114 23.86 15.37 10.23
CA LYS A 114 25.20 15.92 10.50
C LYS A 114 26.21 15.53 9.42
N THR A 115 26.03 14.38 8.79
CA THR A 115 26.89 13.87 7.71
C THR A 115 26.63 14.62 6.40
N PHE A 116 25.38 14.71 5.98
CA PHE A 116 25.04 15.27 4.67
C PHE A 116 24.89 16.78 4.65
N ARG A 117 24.54 17.42 5.78
CA ARG A 117 24.43 18.88 5.86
C ARG A 117 25.72 19.59 5.45
N LYS A 118 26.87 19.01 5.79
CA LYS A 118 28.21 19.52 5.44
C LYS A 118 28.50 19.50 3.94
N LYS A 119 27.75 18.70 3.17
CA LYS A 119 27.91 18.54 1.72
C LYS A 119 27.03 19.51 0.91
N VAL A 120 26.10 20.22 1.56
CA VAL A 120 25.15 21.13 0.89
C VAL A 120 25.53 22.58 1.17
N THR A 121 25.75 23.35 0.13
CA THR A 121 26.05 24.80 0.17
C THR A 121 25.17 25.53 -0.84
N GLU A 122 25.20 26.86 -0.86
CA GLU A 122 24.48 27.64 -1.88
C GLU A 122 24.92 27.31 -3.33
N ALA A 123 26.12 26.75 -3.52
CA ALA A 123 26.64 26.36 -4.83
C ALA A 123 26.27 24.92 -5.25
N THR A 124 25.62 24.14 -4.38
CA THR A 124 25.19 22.78 -4.72
C THR A 124 24.10 22.82 -5.79
N ASP A 125 24.37 22.15 -6.92
CA ASP A 125 23.40 22.08 -8.02
C ASP A 125 22.31 21.01 -7.77
N ASN A 126 21.30 21.00 -8.65
CA ASN A 126 20.17 20.07 -8.54
C ASN A 126 20.55 18.60 -8.76
N HIS A 127 21.58 18.29 -9.54
CA HIS A 127 22.04 16.91 -9.72
C HIS A 127 22.70 16.40 -8.43
N GLN A 128 23.64 17.18 -7.90
CA GLN A 128 24.33 16.89 -6.65
C GLN A 128 23.35 16.78 -5.47
N LEU A 129 22.37 17.69 -5.38
CA LEU A 129 21.37 17.66 -4.33
C LEU A 129 20.49 16.40 -4.41
N PHE A 130 20.11 15.97 -5.61
CA PHE A 130 19.32 14.76 -5.80
C PHE A 130 20.11 13.49 -5.43
N ASP A 131 21.39 13.43 -5.79
CA ASP A 131 22.28 12.34 -5.37
C ASP A 131 22.44 12.29 -3.85
N ILE A 132 22.53 13.46 -3.20
CA ILE A 132 22.56 13.56 -1.73
C ILE A 132 21.27 12.99 -1.12
N PHE A 133 20.09 13.38 -1.62
CA PHE A 133 18.80 12.86 -1.11
C PHE A 133 18.67 11.35 -1.32
N THR A 134 19.09 10.86 -2.49
CA THR A 134 19.11 9.42 -2.79
C THR A 134 19.99 8.69 -1.77
N GLN A 135 21.23 9.14 -1.58
CA GLN A 135 22.15 8.55 -0.58
C GLN A 135 21.62 8.61 0.85
N MET A 136 20.85 9.65 1.21
CA MET A 136 20.24 9.77 2.53
C MET A 136 19.15 8.72 2.78
N ILE A 137 18.36 8.36 1.76
CA ILE A 137 17.25 7.41 1.93
C ILE A 137 17.66 5.95 1.78
N MET A 138 18.73 5.64 1.03
CA MET A 138 19.14 4.24 0.79
C MET A 138 19.26 3.38 2.07
N PRO A 139 19.84 3.87 3.19
CA PRO A 139 19.94 3.06 4.41
C PRO A 139 18.60 2.71 5.07
N LEU A 140 17.50 3.39 4.70
CA LEU A 140 16.17 3.08 5.21
C LEU A 140 15.68 1.71 4.69
N SER A 141 16.19 1.25 3.54
CA SER A 141 15.86 -0.05 2.94
C SER A 141 14.34 -0.28 2.86
N ASP A 142 13.61 0.75 2.44
CA ASP A 142 12.15 0.83 2.51
C ASP A 142 11.57 1.14 1.12
N SER A 143 10.86 0.17 0.54
CA SER A 143 10.32 0.28 -0.82
C SER A 143 9.19 1.33 -0.95
N HIS A 144 8.64 1.83 0.15
CA HIS A 144 7.69 2.95 0.17
C HIS A 144 8.36 4.33 0.34
N VAL A 145 9.68 4.37 0.56
CA VAL A 145 10.45 5.61 0.62
C VAL A 145 11.14 5.87 -0.73
N SER A 146 10.83 7.01 -1.33
CA SER A 146 11.38 7.40 -2.63
C SER A 146 11.48 8.92 -2.80
N VAL A 147 12.39 9.35 -3.67
CA VAL A 147 12.56 10.75 -4.07
C VAL A 147 12.38 10.89 -5.58
N HIS A 148 11.66 11.94 -6.01
CA HIS A 148 11.32 12.14 -7.40
C HIS A 148 11.57 13.58 -7.85
N ASN A 149 12.14 13.71 -9.04
CA ASN A 149 12.17 14.94 -9.82
C ASN A 149 11.56 14.66 -11.22
N PRO A 150 11.39 15.67 -12.10
CA PRO A 150 10.77 15.45 -13.42
C PRO A 150 11.44 14.40 -14.31
N ASN A 151 12.72 14.10 -14.10
CA ASN A 151 13.53 13.24 -14.97
C ASN A 151 13.98 11.93 -14.29
N ARG A 152 13.90 11.83 -12.95
CA ARG A 152 14.50 10.76 -12.17
C ARG A 152 13.68 10.44 -10.93
N SER A 153 13.56 9.15 -10.64
CA SER A 153 12.91 8.60 -9.45
C SER A 153 13.81 7.55 -8.83
N GLU A 154 13.97 7.59 -7.51
CA GLU A 154 14.81 6.63 -6.77
C GLU A 154 14.07 6.12 -5.54
N TRP A 155 14.09 4.81 -5.35
CA TRP A 155 13.47 4.13 -4.21
C TRP A 155 14.54 3.54 -3.30
N SER A 156 14.29 3.53 -1.99
CA SER A 156 15.22 2.90 -1.05
C SER A 156 15.03 1.39 -0.89
N GLY A 157 14.09 0.80 -1.63
CA GLY A 157 13.77 -0.63 -1.60
C GLY A 157 14.89 -1.53 -2.15
N LYS A 158 14.73 -2.84 -1.95
CA LYS A 158 15.62 -3.85 -2.53
C LYS A 158 15.28 -4.08 -4.00
N ASP A 159 16.30 -4.32 -4.82
CA ASP A 159 16.11 -4.82 -6.17
C ASP A 159 15.73 -6.31 -6.14
N LEU A 160 14.58 -6.63 -6.74
CA LEU A 160 14.02 -7.97 -6.82
C LEU A 160 13.76 -8.39 -8.28
N SER A 161 14.39 -7.72 -9.25
CA SER A 161 14.14 -7.91 -10.68
C SER A 161 14.36 -9.36 -11.14
N ASP A 162 15.43 -10.01 -10.68
CA ASP A 162 15.72 -11.41 -11.02
C ASP A 162 14.60 -12.35 -10.56
N LEU A 163 14.07 -12.14 -9.35
CA LEU A 163 12.98 -12.93 -8.81
C LEU A 163 11.68 -12.69 -9.59
N ASP A 164 11.42 -11.45 -9.99
CA ASP A 164 10.23 -11.10 -10.79
C ASP A 164 10.24 -11.83 -12.13
N ILE A 165 11.41 -11.85 -12.81
CA ILE A 165 11.58 -12.59 -14.07
C ILE A 165 11.27 -14.08 -13.87
N HIS A 166 11.80 -14.72 -12.82
CA HIS A 166 11.55 -16.14 -12.56
C HIS A 166 10.08 -16.43 -12.26
N LEU A 167 9.45 -15.62 -11.41
CA LEU A 167 8.05 -15.82 -11.05
C LEU A 167 7.12 -15.53 -12.23
N HIS A 168 7.46 -14.58 -13.10
CA HIS A 168 6.68 -14.31 -14.31
C HIS A 168 6.66 -15.52 -15.25
N GLN A 169 7.82 -16.14 -15.46
CA GLN A 169 7.91 -17.36 -16.28
C GLN A 169 7.17 -18.54 -15.63
N LEU A 170 7.23 -18.65 -14.30
CA LEU A 170 6.46 -19.67 -13.58
C LEU A 170 4.96 -19.45 -13.66
N GLU A 171 4.47 -18.21 -13.68
CA GLU A 171 3.07 -17.92 -13.93
C GLU A 171 2.59 -18.45 -15.29
N GLU A 172 3.39 -18.29 -16.35
CA GLU A 172 3.10 -18.85 -17.68
C GLU A 172 3.11 -20.38 -17.66
N ILE A 173 4.06 -20.98 -16.93
CA ILE A 173 4.14 -22.44 -16.75
C ILE A 173 2.92 -22.96 -15.98
N ILE A 174 2.46 -22.26 -14.94
CA ILE A 174 1.26 -22.66 -14.20
C ILE A 174 0.05 -22.68 -15.13
N GLU A 175 -0.13 -21.62 -15.92
CA GLU A 175 -1.25 -21.53 -16.86
C GLU A 175 -1.22 -22.62 -17.94
N SER A 176 -0.03 -22.99 -18.41
CA SER A 176 0.13 -23.96 -19.52
C SER A 176 0.20 -25.42 -19.08
N ASP A 177 0.85 -25.73 -17.96
CA ASP A 177 1.18 -27.10 -17.57
C ASP A 177 0.40 -27.58 -16.33
N TYR A 178 0.04 -26.67 -15.42
CA TYR A 178 -0.60 -27.04 -14.14
C TYR A 178 -2.12 -26.92 -14.17
N LEU A 179 -2.64 -25.90 -14.86
CA LEU A 179 -4.09 -25.68 -14.91
C LEU A 179 -4.76 -26.63 -15.91
N THR A 180 -5.79 -27.34 -15.44
CA THR A 180 -6.60 -28.25 -16.23
C THR A 180 -7.89 -27.59 -16.71
N GLY A 181 -8.25 -27.86 -17.95
CA GLY A 181 -9.45 -27.33 -18.58
C GLY A 181 -9.35 -25.84 -18.95
N LYS A 182 -10.49 -25.15 -19.01
CA LYS A 182 -10.54 -23.75 -19.45
C LYS A 182 -10.16 -22.80 -18.30
N VAL A 183 -9.03 -22.13 -18.46
CA VAL A 183 -8.63 -21.00 -17.61
C VAL A 183 -9.58 -19.81 -17.85
N LYS A 184 -10.01 -19.16 -16.77
CA LYS A 184 -10.92 -18.01 -16.81
C LYS A 184 -10.25 -16.78 -16.24
N THR A 185 -10.64 -15.62 -16.72
CA THR A 185 -10.13 -14.33 -16.26
C THR A 185 -11.23 -13.29 -16.09
N SER A 186 -11.03 -12.34 -15.17
CA SER A 186 -11.94 -11.22 -14.95
C SER A 186 -11.19 -10.01 -14.38
N ALA A 187 -11.93 -8.93 -14.08
CA ALA A 187 -11.40 -7.72 -13.47
C ALA A 187 -10.16 -7.16 -14.20
N ALA A 188 -10.30 -6.97 -15.51
CA ALA A 188 -9.21 -6.53 -16.39
C ALA A 188 -7.94 -7.41 -16.37
N GLY A 189 -8.09 -8.72 -16.17
CA GLY A 189 -6.95 -9.64 -16.09
C GLY A 189 -6.31 -9.71 -14.69
N ALA A 190 -6.82 -8.98 -13.70
CA ALA A 190 -6.31 -9.04 -12.34
C ALA A 190 -6.61 -10.39 -11.67
N LEU A 191 -7.73 -11.01 -12.04
CA LEU A 191 -8.14 -12.33 -11.55
C LEU A 191 -7.95 -13.35 -12.67
N LEU A 192 -7.33 -14.47 -12.32
CA LEU A 192 -7.26 -15.67 -13.14
C LEU A 192 -7.57 -16.88 -12.27
N TRP A 193 -8.43 -17.78 -12.73
CA TRP A 193 -8.74 -18.99 -11.99
C TRP A 193 -8.96 -20.20 -12.88
N GLY A 194 -8.74 -21.37 -12.30
CA GLY A 194 -8.87 -22.66 -12.95
C GLY A 194 -8.77 -23.80 -11.94
N ASN A 195 -8.64 -25.01 -12.45
CA ASN A 195 -8.47 -26.22 -11.64
C ASN A 195 -7.00 -26.65 -11.71
N LEU A 196 -6.37 -26.97 -10.59
CA LEU A 196 -5.09 -27.69 -10.61
C LEU A 196 -5.36 -29.20 -10.71
N GLU A 197 -6.24 -29.67 -9.83
CA GLU A 197 -6.72 -31.05 -9.79
C GLU A 197 -8.25 -31.05 -9.66
N GLU A 198 -8.86 -32.25 -9.67
CA GLU A 198 -10.30 -32.41 -9.48
C GLU A 198 -10.79 -31.69 -8.21
N ASN A 199 -10.02 -31.76 -7.12
CA ASN A 199 -10.40 -31.25 -5.80
C ASN A 199 -9.72 -29.93 -5.41
N ILE A 200 -8.73 -29.45 -6.19
CA ILE A 200 -7.94 -28.25 -5.86
C ILE A 200 -8.21 -27.15 -6.89
N GLY A 201 -8.78 -26.05 -6.41
CA GLY A 201 -8.95 -24.81 -7.17
C GLY A 201 -7.70 -23.94 -7.13
N TYR A 202 -7.50 -23.13 -8.16
CA TYR A 202 -6.44 -22.12 -8.20
C TYR A 202 -7.01 -20.75 -8.54
N LEU A 203 -6.59 -19.73 -7.81
CA LEU A 203 -6.96 -18.33 -8.02
C LEU A 203 -5.69 -17.46 -7.93
N ARG A 204 -5.24 -16.91 -9.06
CA ARG A 204 -4.22 -15.87 -9.06
C ARG A 204 -4.86 -14.49 -8.96
N ILE A 205 -4.30 -13.66 -8.11
CA ILE A 205 -4.65 -12.24 -7.96
C ILE A 205 -3.38 -11.44 -8.20
N SER A 206 -3.23 -10.84 -9.38
CA SER A 206 -1.96 -10.23 -9.81
C SER A 206 -1.75 -8.80 -9.31
N ARG A 207 -2.81 -8.10 -8.89
CA ARG A 207 -2.75 -6.72 -8.38
C ARG A 207 -3.97 -6.38 -7.51
N MET A 208 -3.86 -5.31 -6.73
CA MET A 208 -4.92 -4.77 -5.87
C MET A 208 -5.50 -3.45 -6.40
N GLU A 209 -5.36 -3.19 -7.70
CA GLU A 209 -5.86 -1.99 -8.38
C GLU A 209 -6.23 -2.23 -9.85
N ASP A 210 -6.77 -1.22 -10.51
CA ASP A 210 -7.06 -1.23 -11.96
C ASP A 210 -7.87 -2.44 -12.47
N PHE A 211 -9.00 -2.70 -11.81
CA PHE A 211 -9.89 -3.81 -12.11
C PHE A 211 -10.86 -3.58 -13.29
N GLY A 212 -10.92 -2.38 -13.87
CA GLY A 212 -11.88 -2.01 -14.92
C GLY A 212 -11.22 -1.50 -16.22
N TYR A 213 -11.90 -1.66 -17.37
CA TYR A 213 -11.37 -1.32 -18.70
C TYR A 213 -11.65 0.13 -19.17
N VAL A 214 -12.36 0.95 -18.40
CA VAL A 214 -12.93 2.22 -18.91
C VAL A 214 -11.95 3.40 -18.82
N ARG A 215 -11.79 4.15 -19.93
CA ARG A 215 -10.97 5.37 -20.05
C ARG A 215 -11.62 6.62 -19.41
N ASN A 216 -10.73 7.39 -18.80
CA ASN A 216 -10.72 8.73 -18.17
C ASN A 216 -11.99 9.49 -17.70
N ILE A 217 -12.41 9.29 -16.43
CA ILE A 217 -12.71 10.35 -15.41
C ILE A 217 -12.36 9.84 -13.98
N LEU A 218 -11.54 10.59 -13.22
CA LEU A 218 -10.97 10.19 -11.92
C LEU A 218 -11.97 10.31 -10.74
N GLY A 219 -12.60 9.20 -10.37
CA GLY A 219 -13.48 9.04 -9.19
C GLY A 219 -14.58 8.00 -9.40
N VAL A 220 -15.26 8.07 -10.56
CA VAL A 220 -16.27 7.09 -11.00
C VAL A 220 -15.60 5.75 -11.37
N LYS A 221 -14.38 5.79 -11.93
CA LYS A 221 -13.58 4.58 -12.25
C LYS A 221 -13.28 3.69 -11.07
N ARG A 222 -12.92 4.25 -9.91
CA ARG A 222 -12.48 3.47 -8.74
C ARG A 222 -13.64 2.66 -8.17
N ALA A 223 -14.82 3.27 -8.08
CA ALA A 223 -16.06 2.56 -7.72
C ALA A 223 -16.43 1.48 -8.74
N ALA A 224 -16.36 1.79 -10.05
CA ALA A 224 -16.59 0.81 -11.10
C ALA A 224 -15.55 -0.33 -11.11
N GLY A 225 -14.30 -0.04 -10.76
CA GLY A 225 -13.23 -1.03 -10.60
C GLY A 225 -13.53 -1.98 -9.45
N PHE A 226 -13.93 -1.48 -8.28
CA PHE A 226 -14.35 -2.35 -7.18
C PHE A 226 -15.59 -3.18 -7.49
N GLN A 227 -16.52 -2.64 -8.27
CA GLN A 227 -17.65 -3.43 -8.76
C GLN A 227 -17.17 -4.55 -9.71
N ALA A 228 -16.26 -4.25 -10.63
CA ALA A 228 -15.68 -5.26 -11.52
C ALA A 228 -14.88 -6.34 -10.76
N LEU A 229 -14.18 -5.95 -9.69
CA LEU A 229 -13.53 -6.88 -8.77
C LEU A 229 -14.56 -7.79 -8.11
N ASP A 230 -15.60 -7.23 -7.50
CA ASP A 230 -16.64 -8.01 -6.82
C ASP A 230 -17.35 -8.97 -7.80
N GLU A 231 -17.76 -8.52 -8.97
CA GLU A 231 -18.37 -9.37 -10.00
C GLU A 231 -17.42 -10.50 -10.47
N GLY A 232 -16.12 -10.20 -10.60
CA GLY A 232 -15.10 -11.18 -10.92
C GLY A 232 -14.92 -12.23 -9.82
N LEU A 233 -14.84 -11.79 -8.56
CA LEU A 233 -14.75 -12.67 -7.39
C LEU A 233 -16.00 -13.54 -7.25
N ARG A 234 -17.20 -13.00 -7.45
CA ARG A 234 -18.44 -13.79 -7.45
C ARG A 234 -18.40 -14.93 -8.46
N LYS A 235 -17.88 -14.68 -9.67
CA LYS A 235 -17.72 -15.72 -10.71
C LYS A 235 -16.67 -16.75 -10.30
N ALA A 236 -15.48 -16.30 -9.91
CA ALA A 236 -14.40 -17.17 -9.48
C ALA A 236 -14.81 -18.06 -8.30
N MET A 237 -15.38 -17.47 -7.25
CA MET A 237 -15.80 -18.20 -6.06
C MET A 237 -17.04 -19.07 -6.29
N SER A 238 -17.88 -18.75 -7.28
CA SER A 238 -18.94 -19.66 -7.73
C SER A 238 -18.36 -20.90 -8.42
N ASP A 239 -17.40 -20.72 -9.33
CA ASP A 239 -16.77 -21.81 -10.06
C ASP A 239 -15.91 -22.72 -9.16
N LEU A 240 -15.29 -22.14 -8.13
CA LEU A 240 -14.42 -22.85 -7.19
C LEU A 240 -15.17 -23.38 -5.95
N ARG A 241 -16.49 -23.13 -5.84
CA ARG A 241 -17.28 -23.40 -4.63
C ARG A 241 -17.23 -24.86 -4.20
N ASP A 242 -17.20 -25.80 -5.14
CA ASP A 242 -17.24 -27.24 -4.85
C ASP A 242 -15.86 -27.86 -4.66
N LYS A 243 -14.79 -27.07 -4.83
CA LYS A 243 -13.43 -27.54 -4.56
C LYS A 243 -13.24 -27.82 -3.07
N LYS A 244 -12.50 -28.87 -2.76
CA LYS A 244 -12.13 -29.24 -1.38
C LYS A 244 -11.10 -28.28 -0.81
N SER A 245 -10.29 -27.66 -1.65
CA SER A 245 -9.35 -26.62 -1.27
C SER A 245 -9.10 -25.62 -2.40
N ILE A 246 -8.61 -24.43 -2.05
CA ILE A 246 -8.18 -23.40 -3.01
C ILE A 246 -6.75 -22.98 -2.70
N ILE A 247 -5.91 -22.88 -3.75
CA ILE A 247 -4.62 -22.19 -3.70
C ILE A 247 -4.82 -20.78 -4.27
N ILE A 248 -4.50 -19.76 -3.48
CA ILE A 248 -4.51 -18.36 -3.90
C ILE A 248 -3.06 -17.92 -4.13
N ASP A 249 -2.75 -17.45 -5.33
CA ASP A 249 -1.42 -16.97 -5.68
C ASP A 249 -1.37 -15.45 -5.78
N ILE A 250 -0.55 -14.85 -4.91
CA ILE A 250 -0.26 -13.41 -4.87
C ILE A 250 1.25 -13.14 -4.90
N ARG A 251 2.06 -14.10 -5.36
CA ARG A 251 3.52 -14.02 -5.26
C ARG A 251 4.11 -12.84 -6.01
N ARG A 252 3.50 -12.38 -7.11
CA ARG A 252 3.90 -11.18 -7.87
C ARG A 252 2.99 -9.97 -7.67
N ASN A 253 2.11 -10.02 -6.67
CA ASN A 253 1.18 -8.93 -6.43
C ASN A 253 1.87 -7.80 -5.64
N GLU A 254 2.18 -6.71 -6.34
CA GLU A 254 2.85 -5.54 -5.77
C GLU A 254 1.92 -4.58 -5.01
N GLY A 255 0.64 -4.95 -4.88
CA GLY A 255 -0.35 -4.19 -4.14
C GLY A 255 -1.20 -3.29 -5.03
N GLY A 256 -1.52 -2.09 -4.51
CA GLY A 256 -2.62 -1.25 -4.99
C GLY A 256 -3.39 -0.69 -3.80
N GLU A 257 -4.67 -1.01 -3.68
CA GLU A 257 -5.55 -0.38 -2.69
C GLU A 257 -6.00 -1.34 -1.57
N ASP A 258 -5.85 -0.94 -0.30
CA ASP A 258 -6.28 -1.72 0.89
C ASP A 258 -7.73 -2.20 0.83
N ARG A 259 -8.61 -1.43 0.18
CA ARG A 259 -10.01 -1.82 0.02
C ARG A 259 -10.17 -3.06 -0.84
N ALA A 260 -9.35 -3.25 -1.88
CA ALA A 260 -9.38 -4.46 -2.68
C ALA A 260 -9.04 -5.67 -1.82
N SER A 261 -7.99 -5.54 -0.99
CA SER A 261 -7.55 -6.56 -0.05
C SER A 261 -8.66 -7.01 0.90
N LEU A 262 -9.42 -6.05 1.45
CA LEU A 262 -10.56 -6.35 2.31
C LEU A 262 -11.67 -7.05 1.53
N LEU A 263 -12.10 -6.52 0.38
CA LEU A 263 -13.17 -7.10 -0.43
C LEU A 263 -12.87 -8.55 -0.86
N ILE A 264 -11.61 -8.86 -1.15
CA ILE A 264 -11.19 -10.24 -1.48
C ILE A 264 -11.27 -11.11 -0.22
N ALA A 265 -10.73 -10.66 0.92
CA ALA A 265 -10.72 -11.43 2.16
C ALA A 265 -12.11 -11.75 2.71
N GLU A 266 -13.11 -10.89 2.44
CA GLU A 266 -14.51 -11.08 2.85
C GLU A 266 -15.15 -12.37 2.28
N TYR A 267 -14.66 -12.89 1.15
CA TYR A 267 -15.10 -14.18 0.59
C TYR A 267 -14.66 -15.40 1.42
N PHE A 268 -13.76 -15.22 2.38
CA PHE A 268 -13.16 -16.31 3.15
C PHE A 268 -13.51 -16.26 4.65
N THR A 269 -14.31 -15.30 5.09
CA THR A 269 -14.75 -15.21 6.49
C THR A 269 -16.24 -15.48 6.64
N GLY A 270 -16.62 -16.36 7.56
CA GLY A 270 -18.03 -16.62 7.91
C GLY A 270 -18.61 -15.67 8.95
N GLU A 271 -17.77 -14.82 9.57
CA GLU A 271 -18.16 -13.90 10.63
C GLU A 271 -17.31 -12.62 10.62
N LYS A 272 -17.67 -11.62 11.42
CA LYS A 272 -16.88 -10.40 11.58
C LYS A 272 -15.53 -10.74 12.23
N LYS A 273 -14.42 -10.43 11.55
CA LYS A 273 -13.06 -10.58 12.09
C LYS A 273 -12.31 -9.27 12.02
N GLN A 274 -11.50 -8.96 13.04
CA GLN A 274 -10.54 -7.87 12.95
C GLN A 274 -9.42 -8.29 12.00
N ALA A 275 -9.25 -7.56 10.90
CA ALA A 275 -8.19 -7.81 9.94
C ALA A 275 -6.86 -7.24 10.45
N PHE A 276 -6.87 -5.94 10.75
CA PHE A 276 -5.71 -5.21 11.23
C PHE A 276 -6.12 -3.96 12.00
N SER A 277 -5.15 -3.22 12.49
CA SER A 277 -5.32 -1.85 12.97
C SER A 277 -4.16 -0.98 12.52
N LYS A 278 -4.36 0.33 12.47
CA LYS A 278 -3.31 1.26 12.06
C LYS A 278 -3.32 2.58 12.80
N LYS A 279 -2.17 3.25 12.80
CA LYS A 279 -1.94 4.59 13.35
C LYS A 279 -0.88 5.34 12.54
N ALA A 280 -1.04 6.65 12.38
CA ALA A 280 -0.10 7.50 11.65
C ALA A 280 0.85 8.24 12.60
N ARG A 281 2.13 8.38 12.25
CA ARG A 281 3.10 9.19 13.00
C ARG A 281 2.90 10.68 12.69
N ASN A 282 3.00 11.53 13.71
CA ASN A 282 3.02 12.97 13.55
C ASN A 282 3.91 13.61 14.62
N GLY A 283 5.13 13.98 14.22
CA GLY A 283 6.17 14.42 15.14
C GLY A 283 6.56 13.30 16.10
N ASP A 284 6.51 13.58 17.39
CA ASP A 284 6.80 12.61 18.47
C ASP A 284 5.57 11.80 18.91
N ALA A 285 4.41 12.03 18.30
CA ALA A 285 3.15 11.37 18.64
C ALA A 285 2.62 10.48 17.51
N TYR A 286 1.59 9.69 17.83
CA TYR A 286 0.81 8.93 16.87
C TYR A 286 -0.67 9.32 16.94
N SER A 287 -1.38 9.15 15.84
CA SER A 287 -2.84 9.20 15.84
C SER A 287 -3.42 8.10 16.77
N PRO A 288 -4.69 8.23 17.20
CA PRO A 288 -5.42 7.11 17.77
C PRO A 288 -5.38 5.90 16.82
N ILE A 289 -5.35 4.70 17.40
CA ILE A 289 -5.41 3.46 16.64
C ILE A 289 -6.81 3.29 16.04
N THR A 290 -6.86 2.94 14.75
CA THR A 290 -8.09 2.61 14.05
C THR A 290 -8.09 1.12 13.71
N SER A 291 -9.07 0.38 14.22
CA SER A 291 -9.26 -1.04 13.88
C SER A 291 -10.09 -1.21 12.61
N VAL A 292 -9.67 -2.14 11.76
CA VAL A 292 -10.30 -2.47 10.48
C VAL A 292 -10.78 -3.93 10.53
N TYR A 293 -11.95 -4.18 9.97
CA TYR A 293 -12.65 -5.47 10.05
C TYR A 293 -13.06 -5.94 8.65
N ILE A 294 -13.10 -7.25 8.46
CA ILE A 294 -13.73 -7.93 7.34
C ILE A 294 -15.06 -8.55 7.79
N TYR A 295 -16.02 -8.63 6.86
CA TYR A 295 -17.38 -9.12 7.09
C TYR A 295 -17.72 -10.25 6.11
N PRO A 296 -18.60 -11.20 6.48
CA PRO A 296 -19.03 -12.25 5.56
C PRO A 296 -19.80 -11.68 4.37
N VAL A 297 -19.50 -12.18 3.17
CA VAL A 297 -20.30 -11.89 1.97
C VAL A 297 -21.64 -12.64 2.00
N ASN A 298 -22.68 -11.99 1.46
CA ASN A 298 -24.05 -12.56 1.42
C ASN A 298 -24.16 -13.83 0.56
N SER A 299 -23.25 -14.04 -0.38
CA SER A 299 -23.25 -15.20 -1.29
C SER A 299 -22.75 -16.49 -0.64
N GLY A 300 -22.30 -16.44 0.62
CA GLY A 300 -21.67 -17.54 1.33
C GLY A 300 -20.15 -17.52 1.17
N SER A 301 -19.46 -17.79 2.27
CA SER A 301 -18.00 -17.73 2.36
C SER A 301 -17.34 -19.09 2.15
N TYR A 302 -16.12 -19.10 1.63
CA TYR A 302 -15.33 -20.31 1.47
C TYR A 302 -14.59 -20.64 2.78
N SER A 303 -15.07 -21.66 3.48
CA SER A 303 -14.57 -22.09 4.79
C SER A 303 -13.65 -23.33 4.75
N ARG A 304 -13.49 -23.96 3.58
CA ARG A 304 -12.61 -25.10 3.38
C ARG A 304 -11.13 -24.66 3.29
N PRO A 305 -10.14 -25.57 3.36
CA PRO A 305 -8.72 -25.22 3.36
C PRO A 305 -8.31 -24.28 2.21
N VAL A 306 -7.55 -23.25 2.57
CA VAL A 306 -6.98 -22.27 1.64
C VAL A 306 -5.47 -22.22 1.85
N VAL A 307 -4.70 -22.36 0.78
CA VAL A 307 -3.28 -22.03 0.79
C VAL A 307 -3.08 -20.66 0.14
N LEU A 308 -2.36 -19.76 0.79
CA LEU A 308 -1.97 -18.46 0.24
C LEU A 308 -0.47 -18.46 -0.09
N LEU A 309 -0.13 -18.28 -1.36
CA LEU A 309 1.26 -18.25 -1.82
C LEU A 309 1.83 -16.83 -1.74
N THR A 310 2.95 -16.68 -1.02
CA THR A 310 3.61 -15.38 -0.81
C THR A 310 5.08 -15.41 -1.24
N SER A 311 5.59 -14.25 -1.66
CA SER A 311 7.00 -14.07 -2.02
C SER A 311 7.52 -12.69 -1.57
N PRO A 312 8.83 -12.43 -1.66
CA PRO A 312 9.40 -11.09 -1.44
C PRO A 312 8.83 -9.99 -2.35
N LEU A 313 8.17 -10.32 -3.47
CA LEU A 313 7.45 -9.37 -4.32
C LEU A 313 6.01 -9.11 -3.86
N THR A 314 5.46 -9.94 -2.97
CA THR A 314 4.15 -9.66 -2.36
C THR A 314 4.29 -8.42 -1.49
N PHE A 315 3.75 -7.29 -1.95
CA PHE A 315 4.05 -5.96 -1.41
C PHE A 315 2.79 -5.11 -1.19
N SER A 316 2.87 -4.14 -0.27
CA SER A 316 1.84 -3.10 -0.07
C SER A 316 0.47 -3.72 0.22
N ALA A 317 -0.59 -3.31 -0.48
CA ALA A 317 -1.94 -3.83 -0.29
C ALA A 317 -2.04 -5.37 -0.40
N ALA A 318 -1.15 -6.06 -1.11
CA ALA A 318 -1.13 -7.52 -1.13
C ALA A 318 -0.70 -8.11 0.23
N GLU A 319 0.16 -7.41 0.95
CA GLU A 319 0.51 -7.75 2.34
C GLU A 319 -0.64 -7.43 3.30
N ILE A 320 -1.44 -6.40 3.00
CA ILE A 320 -2.69 -6.13 3.74
C ILE A 320 -3.72 -7.23 3.52
N PHE A 321 -3.80 -7.79 2.31
CA PHE A 321 -4.62 -8.97 2.04
C PHE A 321 -4.11 -10.17 2.83
N THR A 322 -2.80 -10.42 2.79
CA THR A 322 -2.16 -11.47 3.58
C THR A 322 -2.49 -11.31 5.08
N MET A 323 -2.34 -10.10 5.64
CA MET A 323 -2.66 -9.78 7.02
C MET A 323 -4.15 -9.99 7.35
N SER A 324 -5.04 -9.69 6.41
CA SER A 324 -6.49 -9.87 6.56
C SER A 324 -6.92 -11.34 6.54
N MET A 325 -6.12 -12.21 5.91
CA MET A 325 -6.36 -13.65 5.85
C MET A 325 -5.80 -14.41 7.06
N MET A 326 -4.77 -13.89 7.74
CA MET A 326 -4.14 -14.53 8.92
C MET A 326 -5.09 -14.92 10.07
N PRO A 327 -6.16 -14.16 10.39
CA PRO A 327 -7.09 -14.53 11.45
C PRO A 327 -8.01 -15.72 11.10
N LEU A 328 -7.97 -16.21 9.85
CA LEU A 328 -8.86 -17.25 9.35
C LEU A 328 -8.20 -18.63 9.56
N PRO A 329 -8.81 -19.54 10.34
CA PRO A 329 -8.18 -20.79 10.75
C PRO A 329 -7.93 -21.78 9.61
N GLN A 330 -8.66 -21.64 8.50
CA GLN A 330 -8.50 -22.50 7.32
C GLN A 330 -7.39 -22.04 6.36
N VAL A 331 -6.73 -20.91 6.63
CA VAL A 331 -5.69 -20.34 5.76
C VAL A 331 -4.29 -20.76 6.21
N THR A 332 -3.49 -21.26 5.27
CA THR A 332 -2.06 -21.55 5.46
C THR A 332 -1.22 -20.77 4.46
N LEU A 333 -0.24 -19.99 4.94
CA LEU A 333 0.71 -19.28 4.09
C LEU A 333 1.87 -20.20 3.71
N ILE A 334 2.16 -20.33 2.42
CA ILE A 334 3.26 -21.14 1.90
C ILE A 334 4.12 -20.28 0.96
N GLY A 335 5.44 -20.35 1.11
CA GLY A 335 6.35 -19.59 0.26
C GLY A 335 7.49 -18.96 1.03
N GLN A 336 7.67 -17.66 0.85
CA GLN A 336 8.67 -16.83 1.52
C GLN A 336 8.01 -15.65 2.24
N ASN A 337 8.82 -14.89 2.99
CA ASN A 337 8.32 -13.65 3.58
C ASN A 337 7.78 -12.74 2.49
N THR A 338 6.72 -12.00 2.81
CA THR A 338 6.32 -10.83 2.01
C THR A 338 7.41 -9.74 2.05
N SER A 339 7.25 -8.67 1.26
CA SER A 339 8.26 -7.62 1.09
C SER A 339 8.55 -6.82 2.36
N GLY A 340 7.53 -6.60 3.19
CA GLY A 340 7.65 -5.81 4.41
C GLY A 340 7.42 -4.31 4.22
N GLY A 341 6.60 -3.89 3.27
CA GLY A 341 6.17 -2.50 3.16
C GLY A 341 4.66 -2.40 3.27
N PHE A 342 4.16 -2.05 4.45
CA PHE A 342 2.72 -2.03 4.74
C PHE A 342 2.15 -0.62 4.74
N SER A 343 2.98 0.36 5.09
CA SER A 343 2.54 1.73 5.30
C SER A 343 1.88 2.32 4.06
N ASP A 344 0.74 2.99 4.25
CA ASP A 344 0.26 3.96 3.28
C ASP A 344 1.35 5.04 3.06
N VAL A 345 1.59 5.38 1.81
CA VAL A 345 2.61 6.35 1.41
C VAL A 345 2.13 7.76 1.73
N LEU A 346 2.88 8.47 2.58
CA LEU A 346 2.74 9.90 2.75
C LEU A 346 3.69 10.63 1.81
N GLU A 347 3.16 11.15 0.71
CA GLU A 347 3.96 11.97 -0.20
C GLU A 347 3.98 13.45 0.23
N LYS A 348 5.18 14.01 0.28
CA LYS A 348 5.55 15.38 0.64
C LYS A 348 6.16 16.11 -0.56
N SER A 349 5.92 17.42 -0.66
CA SER A 349 6.48 18.27 -1.71
C SER A 349 7.62 19.12 -1.17
N LEU A 350 8.71 19.22 -1.94
CA LEU A 350 9.86 20.07 -1.64
C LEU A 350 9.75 21.42 -2.37
N PRO A 351 10.39 22.50 -1.86
CA PRO A 351 10.33 23.83 -2.48
C PRO A 351 10.77 23.90 -3.94
N ASN A 352 11.72 23.05 -4.36
CA ASN A 352 12.20 22.97 -5.75
C ASN A 352 11.27 22.18 -6.69
N GLY A 353 10.10 21.75 -6.21
CA GLY A 353 9.10 21.02 -7.00
C GLY A 353 9.29 19.50 -7.03
N TRP A 354 10.31 18.97 -6.35
CA TRP A 354 10.48 17.53 -6.16
C TRP A 354 9.47 16.97 -5.16
N SER A 355 9.31 15.65 -5.17
CA SER A 355 8.49 14.95 -4.18
C SER A 355 9.29 13.88 -3.43
N LEU A 356 8.85 13.63 -2.20
CA LEU A 356 9.37 12.63 -1.27
C LEU A 356 8.20 11.76 -0.83
N ASN A 357 8.28 10.46 -1.04
CA ASN A 357 7.36 9.48 -0.47
C ASN A 357 7.98 8.91 0.79
N LEU A 358 7.18 8.72 1.84
CA LEU A 358 7.64 8.11 3.07
C LEU A 358 6.56 7.28 3.77
N SER A 359 7.01 6.24 4.47
CA SER A 359 6.17 5.35 5.27
C SER A 359 5.77 6.02 6.60
N ASN A 360 4.53 6.48 6.70
CA ASN A 360 4.00 7.27 7.82
C ASN A 360 3.07 6.49 8.76
N GLU A 361 2.53 5.36 8.32
CA GLU A 361 1.52 4.60 9.06
C GLU A 361 2.07 3.26 9.54
N VAL A 362 1.81 2.96 10.81
CA VAL A 362 2.15 1.67 11.42
C VAL A 362 0.93 0.78 11.37
N TYR A 363 1.03 -0.28 10.56
CA TYR A 363 0.04 -1.36 10.50
C TYR A 363 0.37 -2.45 11.51
N LEU A 364 -0.67 -2.94 12.16
CA LEU A 364 -0.63 -3.93 13.22
C LEU A 364 -1.65 -5.01 12.95
N THR A 365 -1.23 -6.27 13.06
CA THR A 365 -2.14 -7.42 13.08
C THR A 365 -3.18 -7.32 14.22
N ALA A 366 -4.18 -8.19 14.22
CA ALA A 366 -5.16 -8.29 15.30
C ALA A 366 -4.54 -8.51 16.70
N ASN A 367 -3.34 -9.10 16.79
CA ASN A 367 -2.59 -9.26 18.05
C ASN A 367 -1.54 -8.15 18.31
N GLY A 368 -1.59 -7.04 17.55
CA GLY A 368 -0.76 -5.86 17.81
C GLY A 368 0.67 -5.93 17.27
N LYS A 369 0.98 -6.86 16.36
CA LYS A 369 2.33 -7.01 15.78
C LYS A 369 2.46 -6.27 14.45
N SER A 370 3.56 -5.55 14.28
CA SER A 370 3.94 -4.98 12.97
C SER A 370 4.92 -5.90 12.25
N TYR A 371 4.80 -5.96 10.93
CA TYR A 371 5.70 -6.70 10.03
C TYR A 371 6.46 -5.78 9.07
N GLU A 372 6.42 -4.48 9.28
CA GLU A 372 7.18 -3.50 8.50
C GLU A 372 8.69 -3.82 8.53
N GLY A 373 9.32 -3.76 7.36
CA GLY A 373 10.72 -4.05 7.07
C GLY A 373 11.10 -5.53 7.00
N GLY A 374 10.35 -6.43 7.64
CA GLY A 374 10.64 -7.87 7.66
C GLY A 374 9.69 -8.74 6.84
N GLY A 375 8.49 -8.26 6.55
CA GLY A 375 7.43 -9.02 5.91
C GLY A 375 6.77 -10.05 6.82
N ILE A 376 5.57 -10.49 6.44
CA ILE A 376 4.86 -11.59 7.09
C ILE A 376 5.57 -12.91 6.72
N PRO A 377 6.03 -13.71 7.69
CA PRO A 377 6.61 -15.01 7.42
C PRO A 377 5.53 -16.03 7.02
N PRO A 378 5.85 -16.99 6.15
CA PRO A 378 4.95 -18.07 5.80
C PRO A 378 4.82 -19.07 6.97
N ASN A 379 3.73 -19.83 7.00
CA ASN A 379 3.59 -20.98 7.90
C ASN A 379 4.49 -22.15 7.43
N VAL A 380 4.57 -22.37 6.12
CA VAL A 380 5.46 -23.37 5.51
C VAL A 380 6.42 -22.65 4.56
N ARG A 381 7.71 -22.63 4.92
CA ARG A 381 8.74 -21.98 4.10
C ARG A 381 9.16 -22.86 2.92
N THR A 382 9.28 -22.25 1.74
CA THR A 382 9.95 -22.81 0.55
C THR A 382 11.15 -21.96 0.18
N ARG A 383 12.08 -22.51 -0.60
CA ARG A 383 13.13 -21.68 -1.21
C ARG A 383 12.53 -20.85 -2.35
N LEU A 384 13.19 -19.75 -2.70
CA LEU A 384 12.85 -19.00 -3.92
C LEU A 384 13.08 -19.88 -5.16
N PRO A 385 12.20 -19.78 -6.17
CA PRO A 385 12.44 -20.39 -7.46
C PRO A 385 13.62 -19.72 -8.17
N GLY A 386 14.25 -20.46 -9.07
CA GLY A 386 15.26 -19.91 -9.97
C GLY A 386 15.23 -20.58 -11.35
N TRP A 387 16.19 -20.22 -12.21
CA TRP A 387 16.27 -20.76 -13.58
C TRP A 387 16.24 -22.28 -13.68
N LYS A 388 16.77 -23.01 -12.68
CA LYS A 388 16.69 -24.48 -12.65
C LYS A 388 15.24 -24.99 -12.61
N ASP A 389 14.35 -24.28 -11.93
CA ASP A 389 12.94 -24.63 -11.78
C ASP A 389 12.16 -24.25 -13.04
N VAL A 390 12.41 -23.05 -13.57
CA VAL A 390 11.85 -22.59 -14.85
C VAL A 390 12.22 -23.55 -15.98
N ASN A 391 13.50 -23.92 -16.11
CA ASN A 391 13.98 -24.81 -17.16
C ASN A 391 13.42 -26.23 -17.03
N LYS A 392 13.04 -26.64 -15.82
CA LYS A 392 12.34 -27.90 -15.55
C LYS A 392 10.82 -27.77 -15.64
N ARG A 393 10.31 -26.55 -15.87
CA ARG A 393 8.89 -26.22 -15.89
C ARG A 393 8.18 -26.67 -14.60
N THR A 394 8.84 -26.51 -13.46
CA THR A 394 8.33 -26.95 -12.16
C THR A 394 8.23 -25.76 -11.22
N ASP A 395 7.03 -25.47 -10.72
CA ASP A 395 6.87 -24.49 -9.65
C ASP A 395 6.97 -25.16 -8.29
N ILE A 396 8.17 -25.14 -7.70
CA ILE A 396 8.45 -25.78 -6.41
C ILE A 396 7.57 -25.29 -5.24
N THR A 397 7.06 -24.06 -5.29
CA THR A 397 6.21 -23.52 -4.23
C THR A 397 4.78 -24.00 -4.40
N LEU A 398 4.28 -24.03 -5.64
CA LEU A 398 2.99 -24.62 -5.97
C LEU A 398 2.96 -26.12 -5.69
N GLU A 399 3.99 -26.87 -6.09
CA GLU A 399 4.14 -28.31 -5.79
C GLU A 399 4.07 -28.57 -4.27
N LYS A 400 4.74 -27.70 -3.50
CA LYS A 400 4.70 -27.82 -2.03
C LYS A 400 3.30 -27.58 -1.48
N ALA A 401 2.55 -26.65 -2.06
CA ALA A 401 1.19 -26.35 -1.67
C ALA A 401 0.20 -27.47 -2.03
N ILE A 402 0.32 -28.05 -3.23
CA ILE A 402 -0.44 -29.23 -3.65
C ILE A 402 -0.16 -30.38 -2.67
N GLN A 403 1.12 -30.70 -2.42
CA GLN A 403 1.52 -31.74 -1.48
C GLN A 403 0.98 -31.50 -0.05
N PHE A 404 0.95 -30.25 0.41
CA PHE A 404 0.43 -29.89 1.71
C PHE A 404 -1.07 -30.18 1.83
N LEU A 405 -1.83 -29.87 0.77
CA LEU A 405 -3.28 -30.10 0.69
C LEU A 405 -3.66 -31.57 0.44
N SER A 406 -2.77 -32.41 -0.09
CA SER A 406 -3.04 -33.85 -0.22
C SER A 406 -2.85 -34.63 1.08
N LYS A 407 -2.14 -34.04 2.07
CA LYS A 407 -1.79 -34.70 3.35
C LYS A 407 -2.72 -34.34 4.51
N ASN A 408 -3.49 -33.26 4.37
CA ASN A 408 -4.40 -32.71 5.37
C ASN A 408 -5.78 -32.54 4.73
#